data_AF-A0AAD5UX79-F1
#
_entry.id   AF-A0AAD5UX79-F1
#
_cell.length_a   1.000
_cell.length_b   1.000
_cell.length_c   1.000
_cell.angle_alpha   90.00
_cell.angle_beta   90.00
_cell.angle_gamma   90.00
#
_symmetry.space_group_name_H-M   'P 1'
#
loop_
_entity.id
_entity.type
_entity.pdbx_description
1 polymer ?
#
loop_
_entity_poly.entity_id
_entity_poly.type
_entity_poly.pdbx_seq_one_letter_code
_entity_poly.pdbx_strand_id
1 'polypeptide(L)'
;MHGKPKRPTPMMNGSSVLTIASSLWLFSPEVNTSSHQFPTTATSIMLIMVWMLDHAYAPAVPLAKTPVMSKAYNLQARYMTVGGRRGITIVLREFIDHARSQPPPFRRLAMIKSTRCLGPATMDEILRVPYIAIVRRPNTIMFKNLDGSAISTLTPNPVEPALAQCDHQIMAMRFLPVQNQILIVRKVQDISHVHLDKILFSIEIFDVPLDLSGAPLHVTPDPTGQVYIAVDALREVTITDHYIPTSNDESLNKQVFGSDTKPPHSISIFARAVNEHGTGGVYRYTIHPEKVEHTFPPTTSTSATSRLLSRSLPPFSNKQEVRYKYTLRQNAKFSLTYGPDDSVIRVLPGSYRSILYVVPKDDRTDTPRVLSMMGSCDEGYLKPPSPEQLSDPNYLDTAVLKALGFTMNEDSRMGAMAWDETIGRLCMVIEKGIKVFVLDFAKAPKEDHLGRRLPLGLVTAKSTTEVPMDGEQATEEVEQPINVDNTNASGLQV
;
A
#
# COMPACT_ATOMS: atom_id res chain seq x y z
N MET A 1 59.71 -32.06 -8.41
CA MET A 1 59.16 -31.39 -9.62
C MET A 1 57.69 -31.10 -9.38
N HIS A 2 57.30 -29.87 -9.03
CA HIS A 2 55.93 -29.36 -9.19
C HIS A 2 55.99 -27.83 -9.23
N GLY A 3 55.73 -27.27 -10.40
CA GLY A 3 55.83 -25.84 -10.70
C GLY A 3 54.61 -25.08 -10.20
N LYS A 4 54.85 -23.90 -9.62
CA LYS A 4 53.80 -22.93 -9.26
C LYS A 4 53.24 -22.26 -10.53
N PRO A 5 51.92 -22.05 -10.63
CA PRO A 5 51.34 -21.36 -11.79
C PRO A 5 51.64 -19.86 -11.75
N LYS A 6 52.13 -19.33 -12.87
CA LYS A 6 52.31 -17.90 -13.14
C LYS A 6 50.94 -17.21 -13.24
N ARG A 7 50.78 -16.07 -12.56
CA ARG A 7 49.63 -15.17 -12.74
C ARG A 7 49.67 -14.54 -14.14
N PRO A 8 48.53 -14.42 -14.85
CA PRO A 8 48.47 -13.72 -16.12
C PRO A 8 48.47 -12.19 -15.91
N THR A 9 49.30 -11.51 -16.69
CA THR A 9 49.30 -10.05 -16.87
C THR A 9 48.11 -9.64 -17.73
N PRO A 10 47.36 -8.58 -17.41
CA PRO A 10 46.28 -8.13 -18.28
C PRO A 10 46.85 -7.31 -19.45
N MET A 11 46.58 -7.75 -20.67
CA MET A 11 46.70 -6.92 -21.86
C MET A 11 45.52 -5.94 -21.87
N MET A 12 45.81 -4.64 -21.74
CA MET A 12 44.88 -3.59 -22.15
C MET A 12 45.07 -3.34 -23.65
N ASN A 13 44.06 -3.64 -24.45
CA ASN A 13 43.80 -2.99 -25.73
C ASN A 13 42.30 -3.07 -25.99
N GLY A 14 41.63 -1.92 -25.92
CA GLY A 14 40.19 -1.81 -26.09
C GLY A 14 39.77 -0.35 -26.14
N SER A 15 39.97 0.26 -27.31
CA SER A 15 39.41 1.56 -27.68
C SER A 15 37.90 1.56 -27.44
N SER A 16 37.46 2.27 -26.40
CA SER A 16 36.05 2.43 -26.07
C SER A 16 35.57 3.78 -26.60
N VAL A 17 34.70 3.71 -27.61
CA VAL A 17 33.96 4.85 -28.16
C VAL A 17 33.01 5.38 -27.09
N LEU A 18 33.14 6.67 -26.78
CA LEU A 18 32.30 7.39 -25.82
C LEU A 18 30.95 7.72 -26.47
N THR A 19 29.92 6.92 -26.17
CA THR A 19 28.54 7.26 -26.53
C THR A 19 27.94 8.17 -25.45
N ILE A 20 27.81 9.47 -25.74
CA ILE A 20 27.14 10.44 -24.85
C ILE A 20 25.65 10.45 -25.17
N ALA A 21 24.83 9.87 -24.29
CA ALA A 21 23.38 10.03 -24.31
C ALA A 21 22.99 11.25 -23.48
N SER A 22 22.56 12.33 -24.12
CA SER A 22 21.99 13.51 -23.46
C SER A 22 20.57 13.18 -22.98
N SER A 23 20.38 12.99 -21.67
CA SER A 23 19.05 13.02 -21.04
C SER A 23 19.18 13.81 -19.75
N LEU A 24 18.86 15.10 -19.82
CA LEU A 24 18.80 15.99 -18.68
C LEU A 24 17.39 15.89 -18.09
N TRP A 25 17.27 15.55 -16.81
CA TRP A 25 15.99 15.52 -16.11
C TRP A 25 15.83 16.80 -15.30
N LEU A 26 14.83 17.61 -15.65
CA LEU A 26 14.32 18.69 -14.83
C LEU A 26 12.80 18.50 -14.71
N PHE A 27 12.30 18.47 -13.48
CA PHE A 27 10.88 18.67 -13.21
C PHE A 27 10.59 20.16 -13.40
N SER A 28 9.82 20.51 -14.43
CA SER A 28 9.23 21.83 -14.60
C SER A 28 7.71 21.66 -14.57
N PRO A 29 6.95 22.44 -13.76
CA PRO A 29 5.51 22.46 -13.88
C PRO A 29 5.11 23.15 -15.19
N GLU A 30 4.24 22.53 -15.98
CA GLU A 30 3.69 23.12 -17.20
C GLU A 30 2.74 24.28 -16.85
N VAL A 31 3.05 25.47 -17.35
CA VAL A 31 2.15 26.64 -17.34
C VAL A 31 1.53 26.78 -18.72
N ASN A 32 0.21 26.59 -18.81
CA ASN A 32 -0.58 26.82 -20.02
C ASN A 32 -0.67 28.33 -20.35
N THR A 33 -0.18 28.74 -21.51
CA THR A 33 -0.25 30.14 -21.98
C THR A 33 -1.55 30.41 -22.74
N SER A 34 -2.49 31.13 -22.12
CA SER A 34 -3.53 31.90 -22.82
C SER A 34 -3.06 33.34 -23.02
N SER A 35 -3.20 33.84 -24.24
CA SER A 35 -2.76 35.15 -24.73
C SER A 35 -3.30 36.33 -23.92
N HIS A 36 -2.42 36.97 -23.15
CA HIS A 36 -2.55 38.38 -22.77
C HIS A 36 -1.20 39.07 -23.00
N GLN A 37 -1.25 40.15 -23.78
CA GLN A 37 -0.12 41.04 -24.03
C GLN A 37 0.32 41.69 -22.71
N PHE A 38 1.56 41.43 -22.31
CA PHE A 38 2.26 42.11 -21.22
C PHE A 38 3.53 42.77 -21.74
N PRO A 39 4.02 43.82 -21.06
CA PRO A 39 5.07 44.70 -21.57
C PRO A 39 6.41 43.97 -21.66
N THR A 40 7.12 44.22 -22.77
CA THR A 40 8.46 43.73 -23.09
C THR A 40 9.51 44.31 -22.15
N THR A 41 9.57 43.81 -20.92
CA THR A 41 10.80 43.84 -20.13
C THR A 41 11.62 42.63 -20.55
N ALA A 42 12.82 42.87 -21.09
CA ALA A 42 13.73 41.83 -21.54
C ALA A 42 14.13 40.93 -20.36
N THR A 43 13.40 39.83 -20.17
CA THR A 43 13.69 38.85 -19.13
C THR A 43 14.94 38.11 -19.57
N SER A 44 16.04 38.36 -18.86
CA SER A 44 17.31 37.69 -19.13
C SER A 44 17.19 36.21 -18.79
N ILE A 45 17.13 35.35 -19.81
CA ILE A 45 17.17 33.89 -19.63
C ILE A 45 18.59 33.49 -19.25
N MET A 46 18.75 32.92 -18.06
CA MET A 46 20.04 32.39 -17.59
C MET A 46 20.20 30.93 -18.03
N LEU A 47 21.42 30.53 -18.41
CA LEU A 47 21.73 29.20 -18.93
C LEU A 47 22.90 28.59 -18.15
N ILE A 48 22.78 27.32 -17.77
CA ILE A 48 23.94 26.49 -17.40
C ILE A 48 24.40 25.77 -18.67
N MET A 49 25.68 25.92 -19.01
CA MET A 49 26.31 25.25 -20.14
C MET A 49 27.46 24.37 -19.65
N VAL A 50 27.53 23.14 -20.14
CA VAL A 50 28.62 22.21 -19.88
C VAL A 50 29.52 22.17 -21.10
N TRP A 51 30.81 22.41 -20.92
CA TRP A 51 31.81 22.42 -21.99
C TRP A 51 32.86 21.34 -21.76
N MET A 52 33.33 20.72 -22.83
CA MET A 52 34.52 19.87 -22.86
C MET A 52 35.70 20.72 -23.34
N LEU A 53 36.72 20.92 -22.51
CA LEU A 53 37.83 21.84 -22.79
C LEU A 53 39.04 21.18 -23.47
N ASP A 54 39.01 19.85 -23.66
CA ASP A 54 40.11 19.07 -24.24
C ASP A 54 39.61 18.16 -25.38
N HIS A 55 38.80 18.70 -26.29
CA HIS A 55 38.29 17.92 -27.41
C HIS A 55 39.32 17.88 -28.55
N ALA A 56 39.54 16.71 -29.15
CA ALA A 56 40.59 16.50 -30.15
C ALA A 56 40.52 17.41 -31.39
N TYR A 57 39.34 17.97 -31.67
CA TYR A 57 39.08 18.78 -32.86
C TYR A 57 38.82 20.26 -32.56
N ALA A 58 38.66 20.65 -31.29
CA ALA A 58 38.36 22.03 -30.92
C ALA A 58 38.76 22.33 -29.46
N PRO A 59 39.23 23.55 -29.15
CA PRO A 59 39.66 23.93 -27.80
C PRO A 59 38.52 23.98 -26.77
N ALA A 60 37.24 24.05 -27.20
CA ALA A 60 36.10 23.85 -26.32
C ALA A 60 34.87 23.40 -27.13
N VAL A 61 34.18 22.34 -26.68
CA VAL A 61 32.93 21.85 -27.30
C VAL A 61 31.80 21.87 -26.27
N PRO A 62 30.65 22.54 -26.54
CA PRO A 62 29.51 22.51 -25.63
C PRO A 62 28.85 21.13 -25.68
N LEU A 63 28.74 20.47 -24.52
CA LEU A 63 28.13 19.15 -24.36
C LEU A 63 26.64 19.22 -24.05
N ALA A 64 26.22 20.21 -23.26
CA ALA A 64 24.83 20.37 -22.82
C ALA A 64 24.53 21.82 -22.45
N LYS A 65 23.26 22.23 -22.60
CA LYS A 65 22.74 23.51 -22.12
C LYS A 65 21.39 23.30 -21.45
N THR A 66 21.12 24.03 -20.37
CA THR A 66 19.81 24.05 -19.72
C THR A 66 19.46 25.44 -19.21
N PRO A 67 18.22 25.91 -19.42
CA PRO A 67 17.74 27.14 -18.79
C PRO A 67 17.62 26.97 -17.27
N VAL A 68 17.89 28.05 -16.55
CA VAL A 68 17.67 28.18 -15.11
C VAL A 68 16.90 29.46 -14.82
N MET A 69 16.02 29.40 -13.82
CA MET A 69 15.10 30.50 -13.49
C MET A 69 15.79 31.67 -12.78
N SER A 70 16.97 31.44 -12.18
CA SER A 70 17.76 32.43 -11.46
C SER A 70 19.24 32.31 -11.81
N LYS A 71 20.05 33.31 -11.44
CA LYS A 71 21.51 33.21 -11.55
C LYS A 71 22.00 32.03 -10.73
N ALA A 72 22.65 31.07 -11.40
CA ALA A 72 23.18 29.87 -10.77
C ALA A 72 24.52 30.17 -10.07
N TYR A 73 24.50 30.39 -8.77
CA TYR A 73 25.70 30.48 -7.95
C TYR A 73 26.04 29.12 -7.31
N ASN A 74 27.31 28.92 -6.94
CA ASN A 74 27.76 27.77 -6.15
C ASN A 74 27.41 26.39 -6.77
N LEU A 75 27.45 26.28 -8.10
CA LEU A 75 27.22 25.02 -8.79
C LEU A 75 28.22 23.96 -8.34
N GLN A 76 27.72 22.77 -7.97
CA GLN A 76 28.55 21.60 -7.76
C GLN A 76 28.28 20.59 -8.86
N ALA A 77 29.33 20.24 -9.59
CA ALA A 77 29.32 19.13 -10.52
C ALA A 77 29.98 17.91 -9.86
N ARG A 78 29.31 16.77 -9.88
CA ARG A 78 29.89 15.49 -9.45
C ARG A 78 29.63 14.41 -10.49
N TYR A 79 30.61 13.55 -10.70
CA TYR A 79 30.38 12.29 -11.40
C TYR A 79 29.66 11.34 -10.45
N MET A 80 28.41 11.03 -10.75
CA MET A 80 27.63 10.08 -9.95
C MET A 80 26.65 9.32 -10.83
N THR A 81 26.01 8.32 -10.24
CA THR A 81 25.01 7.51 -10.92
C THR A 81 23.63 7.99 -10.51
N VAL A 82 22.90 8.63 -11.43
CA VAL A 82 21.51 9.09 -11.21
C VAL A 82 20.60 8.27 -12.11
N GLY A 83 19.61 7.61 -11.52
CA GLY A 83 18.74 6.69 -12.26
C GLY A 83 19.52 5.57 -12.97
N GLY A 84 20.57 5.03 -12.34
CA GLY A 84 21.38 3.95 -12.91
C GLY A 84 22.35 4.37 -14.04
N ARG A 85 22.34 5.62 -14.48
CA ARG A 85 23.29 6.14 -15.48
C ARG A 85 24.41 6.92 -14.81
N ARG A 86 25.65 6.53 -15.10
CA ARG A 86 26.82 7.36 -14.77
C ARG A 86 26.78 8.62 -15.62
N GLY A 87 26.87 9.77 -14.98
CA GLY A 87 26.89 11.06 -15.66
C GLY A 87 27.47 12.16 -14.77
N ILE A 88 27.56 13.36 -15.33
CA ILE A 88 27.86 14.57 -14.57
C ILE A 88 26.54 15.10 -14.05
N THR A 89 26.37 15.07 -12.74
CA THR A 89 25.21 15.67 -12.08
C THR A 89 25.61 17.05 -11.59
N ILE A 90 24.86 18.05 -12.04
CA ILE A 90 25.02 19.44 -11.63
C ILE A 90 23.84 19.76 -10.73
N VAL A 91 24.11 20.06 -9.46
CA VAL A 91 23.07 20.42 -8.49
C VAL A 91 23.30 21.85 -8.02
N LEU A 92 22.22 22.62 -7.98
CA LEU A 92 22.20 23.93 -7.35
C LEU A 92 22.25 23.71 -5.84
N ARG A 93 23.22 24.33 -5.16
CA ARG A 93 23.37 24.22 -3.71
C ARG A 93 22.09 24.64 -2.98
N GLU A 94 21.40 25.65 -3.50
CA GLU A 94 20.09 26.11 -3.02
C GLU A 94 19.03 25.00 -2.98
N PHE A 95 19.01 24.06 -3.94
CA PHE A 95 18.06 22.95 -3.92
C PHE A 95 18.39 21.92 -2.85
N ILE A 96 19.67 21.64 -2.62
CA ILE A 96 20.11 20.74 -1.54
C ILE A 96 19.84 21.39 -0.18
N ASP A 97 20.16 22.66 -0.05
CA ASP A 97 19.93 23.42 1.18
C ASP A 97 18.43 23.55 1.45
N HIS A 98 17.60 23.76 0.41
CA HIS A 98 16.15 23.73 0.51
C HIS A 98 15.61 22.35 0.89
N ALA A 99 16.06 21.27 0.24
CA ALA A 99 15.64 19.90 0.57
C ALA A 99 16.06 19.48 1.99
N ARG A 100 17.20 19.99 2.47
CA ARG A 100 17.67 19.80 3.86
C ARG A 100 16.96 20.69 4.87
N SER A 101 16.50 21.88 4.44
CA SER A 101 15.70 22.76 5.28
C SER A 101 14.25 22.30 5.37
N GLN A 102 13.76 21.50 4.41
CA GLN A 102 12.48 20.83 4.56
C GLN A 102 12.54 19.86 5.74
N PRO A 103 11.46 19.73 6.53
CA PRO A 103 11.38 18.68 7.53
C PRO A 103 11.57 17.30 6.87
N PRO A 104 12.10 16.30 7.59
CA PRO A 104 12.24 14.96 7.04
C PRO A 104 10.92 14.49 6.44
N PRO A 105 10.91 13.95 5.20
CA PRO A 105 9.67 13.56 4.52
C PRO A 105 8.93 12.43 5.23
N PHE A 106 9.61 11.75 6.17
CA PHE A 106 9.04 10.70 6.99
C PHE A 106 9.31 10.99 8.46
N ARG A 107 8.28 10.85 9.29
CA ARG A 107 8.38 10.87 10.74
C ARG A 107 8.33 9.44 11.27
N ARG A 108 9.26 9.09 12.16
CA ARG A 108 9.19 7.81 12.89
C ARG A 108 8.01 7.85 13.86
N LEU A 109 6.94 7.10 13.55
CA LEU A 109 5.76 6.99 14.41
C LEU A 109 5.97 6.04 15.58
N ALA A 110 6.49 4.84 15.31
CA ALA A 110 6.75 3.83 16.33
C ALA A 110 8.00 3.00 15.99
N MET A 111 8.60 2.40 17.03
CA MET A 111 9.64 1.39 16.90
C MET A 111 9.30 0.22 17.81
N ILE A 112 9.02 -0.93 17.20
CA ILE A 112 8.71 -2.16 17.93
C ILE A 112 9.98 -3.01 17.96
N LYS A 113 10.46 -3.32 19.15
CA LYS A 113 11.60 -4.22 19.37
C LYS A 113 11.08 -5.51 19.97
N SER A 114 11.62 -6.64 19.49
CA SER A 114 11.29 -7.96 19.98
C SER A 114 12.56 -8.80 20.02
N THR A 115 12.69 -9.63 21.06
CA THR A 115 13.74 -10.65 21.15
C THR A 115 13.43 -11.88 20.28
N ARG A 116 12.17 -12.01 19.85
CA ARG A 116 11.69 -13.04 18.92
C ARG A 116 11.55 -12.47 17.51
N CYS A 117 11.66 -13.36 16.52
CA CYS A 117 11.47 -13.03 15.11
C CYS A 117 10.08 -12.41 14.87
N LEU A 118 10.06 -11.28 14.19
CA LEU A 118 8.85 -10.62 13.72
C LEU A 118 8.46 -11.19 12.35
N GLY A 119 7.17 -11.44 12.18
CA GLY A 119 6.57 -11.97 10.96
C GLY A 119 5.81 -10.89 10.19
N PRO A 120 4.73 -11.27 9.48
CA PRO A 120 3.86 -10.34 8.78
C PRO A 120 3.40 -9.19 9.67
N ALA A 121 3.20 -8.02 9.06
CA ALA A 121 2.66 -6.84 9.69
C ALA A 121 1.51 -6.28 8.85
N THR A 122 0.56 -5.62 9.50
CA THR A 122 -0.52 -4.89 8.85
C THR A 122 -0.82 -3.62 9.66
N MET A 123 -1.33 -2.58 9.01
CA MET A 123 -1.61 -1.28 9.63
C MET A 123 -2.94 -0.77 9.11
N ASP A 124 -3.77 -0.25 10.00
CA ASP A 124 -5.10 0.27 9.67
C ASP A 124 -5.68 1.13 10.81
N GLU A 125 -6.84 1.74 10.61
CA GLU A 125 -7.61 2.46 11.62
C GLU A 125 -8.63 1.54 12.32
N ILE A 126 -8.46 1.29 13.62
CA ILE A 126 -9.46 0.63 14.45
C ILE A 126 -10.09 1.68 15.36
N LEU A 127 -11.42 1.84 15.32
CA LEU A 127 -12.13 2.91 16.02
C LEU A 127 -11.55 4.32 15.75
N ARG A 128 -11.17 4.60 14.48
CA ARG A 128 -10.54 5.86 14.02
C ARG A 128 -9.17 6.16 14.63
N VAL A 129 -8.54 5.16 15.22
CA VAL A 129 -7.20 5.26 15.79
C VAL A 129 -6.26 4.40 14.95
N PRO A 130 -5.11 4.93 14.51
CA PRO A 130 -4.17 4.17 13.71
C PRO A 130 -3.45 3.10 14.54
N TYR A 131 -3.55 1.85 14.12
CA TYR A 131 -2.89 0.70 14.73
C TYR A 131 -1.95 0.02 13.74
N ILE A 132 -0.83 -0.49 14.28
CA ILE A 132 -0.03 -1.52 13.62
C ILE A 132 -0.16 -2.83 14.38
N ALA A 133 -0.45 -3.92 13.66
CA ALA A 133 -0.35 -5.28 14.15
C ALA A 133 0.90 -5.95 13.58
N ILE A 134 1.65 -6.67 14.40
CA ILE A 134 2.83 -7.44 13.97
C ILE A 134 2.80 -8.83 14.61
N VAL A 135 2.98 -9.87 13.80
CA VAL A 135 3.17 -11.23 14.30
C VAL A 135 4.53 -11.31 14.99
N ARG A 136 4.54 -11.70 16.26
CA ARG A 136 5.73 -12.13 17.00
C ARG A 136 5.70 -13.65 17.08
N ARG A 137 6.65 -14.31 16.40
CA ARG A 137 6.65 -15.78 16.24
C ARG A 137 6.74 -16.53 17.59
N PRO A 138 6.16 -17.74 17.67
CA PRO A 138 5.46 -18.46 16.58
C PRO A 138 4.01 -18.00 16.34
N ASN A 139 3.27 -17.67 17.41
CA ASN A 139 1.81 -17.52 17.35
C ASN A 139 1.29 -16.36 18.23
N THR A 140 1.98 -15.22 18.30
CA THR A 140 1.47 -14.05 19.04
C THR A 140 1.35 -12.84 18.12
N ILE A 141 0.35 -12.00 18.32
CA ILE A 141 0.15 -10.76 17.57
C ILE A 141 0.26 -9.60 18.54
N MET A 142 1.15 -8.66 18.25
CA MET A 142 1.30 -7.42 19.00
C MET A 142 0.56 -6.30 18.29
N PHE A 143 -0.27 -5.55 19.01
CA PHE A 143 -1.01 -4.38 18.53
C PHE A 143 -0.41 -3.14 19.19
N LYS A 144 -0.02 -2.17 18.38
CA LYS A 144 0.48 -0.88 18.85
C LYS A 144 -0.37 0.23 18.26
N ASN A 145 -1.04 0.96 19.14
CA ASN A 145 -1.63 2.25 18.80
C ASN A 145 -0.51 3.23 18.46
N LEU A 146 -0.60 3.89 17.30
CA LEU A 146 0.40 4.84 16.84
C LEU A 146 0.27 6.22 17.50
N ASP A 147 -0.82 6.47 18.25
CA ASP A 147 -1.01 7.67 19.08
C ASP A 147 -0.34 7.56 20.47
N GLY A 148 0.24 6.41 20.80
CA GLY A 148 1.16 6.27 21.94
C GLY A 148 0.77 5.29 23.05
N SER A 149 -0.34 4.55 22.95
CA SER A 149 -0.74 3.57 23.98
C SER A 149 0.28 2.46 24.20
N ALA A 150 0.19 1.73 25.32
CA ALA A 150 0.95 0.49 25.49
C ALA A 150 0.61 -0.56 24.41
N ILE A 151 1.51 -1.54 24.26
CA ILE A 151 1.32 -2.65 23.31
C ILE A 151 0.35 -3.66 23.92
N SER A 152 -0.73 -3.95 23.19
CA SER A 152 -1.60 -5.10 23.48
C SER A 152 -1.09 -6.34 22.76
N THR A 153 -1.31 -7.52 23.33
CA THR A 153 -0.90 -8.81 22.75
C THR A 153 -2.07 -9.77 22.71
N LEU A 154 -2.27 -10.40 21.56
CA LEU A 154 -3.20 -11.51 21.38
C LEU A 154 -2.40 -12.78 21.12
N THR A 155 -2.68 -13.83 21.89
CA THR A 155 -2.17 -15.17 21.65
C THR A 155 -3.37 -16.05 21.30
N PRO A 156 -3.59 -16.40 20.02
CA PRO A 156 -4.74 -17.21 19.64
C PRO A 156 -4.70 -18.56 20.35
N ASN A 157 -5.83 -19.03 20.89
CA ASN A 157 -5.93 -20.39 21.40
C ASN A 157 -5.60 -21.42 20.29
N PRO A 158 -5.16 -22.63 20.66
CA PRO A 158 -5.07 -23.73 19.72
C PRO A 158 -6.41 -23.97 19.05
N VAL A 159 -6.34 -24.21 17.75
CA VAL A 159 -7.47 -24.32 16.84
C VAL A 159 -8.46 -25.40 17.28
N GLU A 160 -7.95 -26.57 17.70
CA GLU A 160 -8.71 -27.63 18.37
C GLU A 160 -7.85 -28.25 19.48
N PRO A 161 -8.44 -28.81 20.56
CA PRO A 161 -7.67 -29.48 21.61
C PRO A 161 -6.79 -30.61 21.07
N ALA A 162 -7.26 -31.34 20.06
CA ALA A 162 -6.50 -32.40 19.39
C ALA A 162 -5.26 -31.87 18.65
N LEU A 163 -5.32 -30.64 18.16
CA LEU A 163 -4.25 -29.97 17.44
C LEU A 163 -3.37 -29.08 18.34
N ALA A 164 -3.58 -29.11 19.67
CA ALA A 164 -2.83 -28.29 20.62
C ALA A 164 -1.34 -28.63 20.66
N GLN A 165 -0.96 -29.85 20.28
CA GLN A 165 0.42 -30.32 20.22
C GLN A 165 1.11 -30.04 18.87
N CYS A 166 0.37 -29.62 17.85
CA CYS A 166 0.92 -29.27 16.55
C CYS A 166 1.67 -27.93 16.59
N ASP A 167 2.54 -27.68 15.61
CA ASP A 167 3.14 -26.35 15.44
C ASP A 167 2.14 -25.39 14.80
N HIS A 168 1.97 -24.21 15.40
CA HIS A 168 1.04 -23.17 14.95
C HIS A 168 1.83 -21.95 14.49
N GLN A 169 1.68 -21.58 13.21
CA GLN A 169 2.37 -20.44 12.62
C GLN A 169 1.39 -19.50 11.92
N ILE A 170 1.32 -18.24 12.37
CA ILE A 170 0.54 -17.21 11.66
C ILE A 170 1.28 -16.82 10.38
N MET A 171 0.66 -17.08 9.24
CA MET A 171 1.23 -16.89 7.90
C MET A 171 0.89 -15.54 7.31
N ALA A 172 -0.31 -15.02 7.58
CA ALA A 172 -0.77 -13.71 7.14
C ALA A 172 -1.86 -13.20 8.08
N MET A 173 -2.07 -11.88 8.09
CA MET A 173 -3.15 -11.25 8.83
C MET A 173 -3.57 -9.92 8.18
N ARG A 174 -4.79 -9.48 8.48
CA ARG A 174 -5.38 -8.25 7.95
C ARG A 174 -6.38 -7.67 8.97
N PHE A 175 -6.30 -6.38 9.25
CA PHE A 175 -7.34 -5.71 10.03
C PHE A 175 -8.69 -5.70 9.30
N LEU A 176 -9.77 -5.73 10.07
CA LEU A 176 -11.16 -5.60 9.59
C LEU A 176 -11.78 -4.40 10.31
N PRO A 177 -11.50 -3.16 9.85
CA PRO A 177 -11.80 -1.95 10.61
C PRO A 177 -13.30 -1.72 10.83
N VAL A 178 -14.15 -2.14 9.88
CA VAL A 178 -15.63 -2.06 10.02
C VAL A 178 -16.21 -2.85 11.18
N GLN A 179 -15.47 -3.83 11.71
CA GLN A 179 -15.92 -4.68 12.81
C GLN A 179 -14.94 -4.74 13.99
N ASN A 180 -13.85 -3.96 13.96
CA ASN A 180 -12.79 -3.95 14.99
C ASN A 180 -12.16 -5.33 15.25
N GLN A 181 -11.99 -6.10 14.19
CA GLN A 181 -11.44 -7.46 14.26
C GLN A 181 -10.15 -7.57 13.43
N ILE A 182 -9.47 -8.70 13.57
CA ILE A 182 -8.34 -9.09 12.75
C ILE A 182 -8.61 -10.47 12.14
N LEU A 183 -8.46 -10.56 10.83
CA LEU A 183 -8.44 -11.80 10.06
C LEU A 183 -7.03 -12.38 10.11
N ILE A 184 -6.90 -13.65 10.46
CA ILE A 184 -5.62 -14.36 10.46
C ILE A 184 -5.71 -15.61 9.60
N VAL A 185 -4.58 -15.99 8.99
CA VAL A 185 -4.40 -17.30 8.37
C VAL A 185 -3.24 -17.99 9.07
N ARG A 186 -3.54 -19.13 9.67
CA ARG A 186 -2.61 -19.88 10.50
C ARG A 186 -2.36 -21.25 9.87
N LYS A 187 -1.08 -21.60 9.75
CA LYS A 187 -0.64 -22.94 9.36
C LYS A 187 -0.54 -23.80 10.61
N VAL A 188 -1.13 -24.99 10.57
CA VAL A 188 -1.05 -26.01 11.62
C VAL A 188 -0.29 -27.20 11.05
N GLN A 189 0.89 -27.47 11.57
CA GLN A 189 1.74 -28.57 11.12
C GLN A 189 1.83 -29.64 12.21
N ASP A 190 1.30 -30.83 11.90
CA ASP A 190 1.44 -31.98 12.76
C ASP A 190 2.90 -32.47 12.76
N ILE A 191 3.53 -32.43 13.93
CA ILE A 191 4.90 -32.91 14.14
C ILE A 191 4.89 -34.42 14.38
N SER A 192 3.76 -34.98 14.81
CA SER A 192 3.67 -36.36 15.25
C SER A 192 3.67 -37.38 14.11
N HIS A 193 3.62 -36.96 12.84
CA HIS A 193 3.63 -37.79 11.63
C HIS A 193 2.52 -38.87 11.56
N VAL A 194 1.61 -38.92 12.53
CA VAL A 194 0.80 -40.12 12.73
C VAL A 194 -0.52 -40.07 11.96
N HIS A 195 -1.15 -38.91 11.73
CA HIS A 195 -2.54 -38.91 11.22
C HIS A 195 -2.95 -37.91 10.13
N LEU A 196 -2.07 -37.02 9.66
CA LEU A 196 -2.45 -36.08 8.59
C LEU A 196 -1.39 -36.07 7.47
N ASP A 197 -1.73 -36.71 6.35
CA ASP A 197 -0.98 -36.56 5.08
C ASP A 197 -1.06 -35.12 4.52
N LYS A 198 -1.87 -34.25 5.13
CA LYS A 198 -2.14 -32.89 4.67
C LYS A 198 -1.88 -31.84 5.74
N ILE A 199 -1.34 -30.71 5.31
CA ILE A 199 -1.22 -29.51 6.15
C ILE A 199 -2.60 -28.88 6.29
N LEU A 200 -3.02 -28.69 7.53
CA LEU A 200 -4.21 -27.90 7.84
C LEU A 200 -3.81 -26.43 7.93
N PHE A 201 -4.59 -25.55 7.32
CA PHE A 201 -4.57 -24.15 7.69
C PHE A 201 -5.96 -23.68 8.10
N SER A 202 -5.98 -22.86 9.13
CA SER A 202 -7.18 -22.23 9.65
C SER A 202 -7.21 -20.77 9.21
N ILE A 203 -8.37 -20.33 8.78
CA ILE A 203 -8.68 -18.91 8.60
C ILE A 203 -9.58 -18.54 9.77
N GLU A 204 -9.23 -17.47 10.48
CA GLU A 204 -9.85 -17.15 11.75
C GLU A 204 -10.04 -15.65 11.92
N ILE A 205 -11.08 -15.24 12.65
CA ILE A 205 -11.36 -13.84 12.97
C ILE A 205 -11.35 -13.65 14.48
N PHE A 206 -10.58 -12.67 14.95
CA PHE A 206 -10.46 -12.33 16.37
C PHE A 206 -10.81 -10.87 16.62
N ASP A 207 -11.37 -10.58 17.79
CA ASP A 207 -11.50 -9.21 18.27
C ASP A 207 -10.12 -8.60 18.54
N VAL A 208 -9.91 -7.34 18.14
CA VAL A 208 -8.69 -6.62 18.47
C VAL A 208 -8.73 -6.28 19.98
N PRO A 209 -7.69 -6.61 20.76
CA PRO A 209 -7.65 -6.31 22.19
C PRO A 209 -7.44 -4.80 22.41
N LEU A 210 -8.54 -4.08 22.52
CA LEU A 210 -8.57 -2.65 22.78
C LEU A 210 -8.45 -2.40 24.29
N ASP A 211 -7.32 -1.83 24.71
CA ASP A 211 -7.19 -1.34 26.08
C ASP A 211 -7.38 0.18 26.14
N LEU A 212 -8.50 0.60 26.72
CA LEU A 212 -8.81 2.01 26.95
C LEU A 212 -8.06 2.57 28.17
N SER A 213 -7.51 1.72 29.04
CA SER A 213 -6.73 2.15 30.21
C SER A 213 -5.30 2.55 29.86
N GLY A 214 -4.83 2.18 28.66
CA GLY A 214 -3.47 2.45 28.19
C GLY A 214 -2.40 1.53 28.79
N ALA A 215 -2.79 0.50 29.55
CA ALA A 215 -1.89 -0.51 30.09
C ALA A 215 -1.56 -1.60 29.04
N PRO A 216 -0.51 -2.40 29.25
CA PRO A 216 -0.28 -3.58 28.42
C PRO A 216 -1.38 -4.62 28.69
N LEU A 217 -2.13 -4.98 27.64
CA LEU A 217 -3.17 -6.02 27.70
C LEU A 217 -2.67 -7.29 27.02
N HIS A 218 -2.80 -8.46 27.67
CA HIS A 218 -2.52 -9.75 27.07
C HIS A 218 -3.77 -10.63 27.12
N VAL A 219 -4.27 -11.05 25.96
CA VAL A 219 -5.46 -11.90 25.84
C VAL A 219 -5.14 -13.22 25.16
N THR A 220 -5.92 -14.25 25.49
CA THR A 220 -5.84 -15.57 24.84
C THR A 220 -7.25 -16.05 24.47
N PRO A 221 -7.87 -15.43 23.44
CA PRO A 221 -9.25 -15.68 23.07
C PRO A 221 -9.40 -16.86 22.12
N ASP A 222 -10.63 -17.36 22.03
CA ASP A 222 -11.11 -18.19 20.93
C ASP A 222 -11.51 -17.33 19.72
N PRO A 223 -11.44 -17.86 18.49
CA PRO A 223 -11.86 -17.12 17.31
C PRO A 223 -13.37 -16.90 17.29
N THR A 224 -13.79 -15.70 16.90
CA THR A 224 -15.21 -15.35 16.66
C THR A 224 -15.78 -15.99 15.40
N GLY A 225 -14.92 -16.47 14.50
CA GLY A 225 -15.27 -17.24 13.32
C GLY A 225 -14.04 -18.00 12.84
N GLN A 226 -14.24 -19.19 12.29
CA GLN A 226 -13.16 -20.08 11.88
C GLN A 226 -13.58 -20.98 10.72
N VAL A 227 -12.67 -21.24 9.79
CA VAL A 227 -12.80 -22.27 8.76
C VAL A 227 -11.46 -22.98 8.55
N TYR A 228 -11.52 -24.22 8.08
CA TYR A 228 -10.39 -25.10 7.87
C TYR A 228 -10.24 -25.47 6.42
N ILE A 229 -8.99 -25.56 5.98
CA ILE A 229 -8.66 -25.96 4.63
C ILE A 229 -7.46 -26.90 4.70
N ALA A 230 -7.64 -28.11 4.16
CA ALA A 230 -6.59 -29.10 4.04
C ALA A 230 -5.92 -28.97 2.67
N VAL A 231 -4.60 -28.77 2.66
CA VAL A 231 -3.77 -28.75 1.44
C VAL A 231 -2.48 -29.52 1.65
N ASP A 232 -1.85 -29.96 0.56
CA ASP A 232 -0.68 -30.82 0.63
C ASP A 232 0.52 -30.09 1.28
N ALA A 233 0.94 -28.94 0.73
CA ALA A 233 1.99 -28.14 1.34
C ALA A 233 1.84 -26.63 1.14
N LEU A 234 1.48 -25.90 2.19
CA LEU A 234 1.36 -24.44 2.17
C LEU A 234 2.74 -23.74 2.27
N ARG A 235 3.03 -22.81 1.36
CA ARG A 235 4.30 -22.06 1.32
C ARG A 235 4.16 -20.58 1.63
N GLU A 236 3.11 -19.95 1.13
CA GLU A 236 2.94 -18.50 1.19
C GLU A 236 1.45 -18.15 1.23
N VAL A 237 1.11 -17.13 2.00
CA VAL A 237 -0.25 -16.62 2.09
C VAL A 237 -0.23 -15.10 1.90
N THR A 238 -1.16 -14.59 1.11
CA THR A 238 -1.36 -13.16 0.90
C THR A 238 -2.84 -12.85 1.05
N ILE A 239 -3.16 -11.76 1.76
CA ILE A 239 -4.54 -11.31 1.98
C ILE A 239 -4.69 -9.94 1.31
N THR A 240 -5.70 -9.79 0.46
CA THR A 240 -6.01 -8.50 -0.17
C THR A 240 -6.49 -7.47 0.86
N ASP A 241 -6.54 -6.22 0.44
CA ASP A 241 -7.07 -5.13 1.25
C ASP A 241 -8.61 -5.04 1.10
N HIS A 242 -9.32 -4.51 2.09
CA HIS A 242 -10.78 -4.28 2.03
C HIS A 242 -11.15 -2.96 1.36
N TYR A 243 -10.17 -2.09 1.08
CA TYR A 243 -10.38 -0.79 0.40
C TYR A 243 -11.38 0.11 1.12
N ILE A 244 -11.33 0.10 2.45
CA ILE A 244 -12.13 1.02 3.26
C ILE A 244 -11.24 2.25 3.46
N PRO A 245 -11.60 3.42 2.91
CA PRO A 245 -10.81 4.63 3.11
C PRO A 245 -10.67 4.94 4.60
N THR A 246 -9.48 5.33 5.03
CA THR A 246 -9.30 5.85 6.38
C THR A 246 -10.08 7.15 6.54
N SER A 247 -10.63 7.38 7.73
CA SER A 247 -11.51 8.53 7.99
C SER A 247 -10.82 9.88 7.76
N ASN A 248 -9.49 9.91 7.88
CA ASN A 248 -8.64 11.06 7.71
C ASN A 248 -7.88 11.08 6.37
N ASP A 249 -8.26 10.25 5.39
CA ASP A 249 -7.61 10.30 4.08
C ASP A 249 -8.04 11.56 3.30
N GLU A 250 -7.25 12.62 3.43
CA GLU A 250 -7.45 13.87 2.69
C GLU A 250 -7.07 13.76 1.21
N SER A 251 -6.32 12.71 0.83
CA SER A 251 -5.93 12.48 -0.57
C SER A 251 -7.10 12.01 -1.43
N LEU A 252 -8.12 11.42 -0.79
CA LEU A 252 -9.32 10.95 -1.44
C LEU A 252 -10.41 12.03 -1.35
N ASN A 253 -10.88 12.48 -2.51
CA ASN A 253 -11.99 13.43 -2.57
C ASN A 253 -13.24 12.79 -1.94
N LYS A 254 -13.65 13.30 -0.76
CA LYS A 254 -14.82 12.85 0.00
C LYS A 254 -16.12 12.85 -0.82
N GLN A 255 -16.19 13.65 -1.90
CA GLN A 255 -17.34 13.66 -2.82
C GLN A 255 -17.41 12.39 -3.70
N VAL A 256 -16.28 11.72 -3.95
CA VAL A 256 -16.20 10.50 -4.77
C VAL A 256 -16.62 9.26 -3.96
N PHE A 257 -16.30 9.27 -2.68
CA PHE A 257 -16.76 8.29 -1.70
C PHE A 257 -18.08 8.78 -1.09
N GLY A 258 -19.13 8.77 -1.91
CA GLY A 258 -20.49 9.12 -1.47
C GLY A 258 -20.85 8.41 -0.16
N SER A 259 -21.54 9.15 0.71
CA SER A 259 -22.01 8.79 2.07
C SER A 259 -21.97 7.28 2.37
N ASP A 260 -21.17 6.86 3.37
CA ASP A 260 -21.12 5.62 4.22
C ASP A 260 -21.87 4.33 3.81
N THR A 261 -22.32 4.18 2.56
CA THR A 261 -23.33 3.19 2.15
C THR A 261 -22.78 2.21 1.13
N LYS A 262 -21.63 2.51 0.51
CA LYS A 262 -20.98 1.56 -0.40
C LYS A 262 -20.46 0.37 0.40
N PRO A 263 -20.77 -0.87 -0.02
CA PRO A 263 -20.20 -2.04 0.61
C PRO A 263 -18.66 -1.99 0.51
N PRO A 264 -17.93 -2.41 1.54
CA PRO A 264 -16.51 -2.69 1.45
C PRO A 264 -16.20 -3.66 0.30
N HIS A 265 -14.94 -3.77 -0.09
CA HIS A 265 -14.55 -4.78 -1.08
C HIS A 265 -14.46 -6.17 -0.46
N SER A 266 -14.54 -7.20 -1.30
CA SER A 266 -14.35 -8.58 -0.85
C SER A 266 -12.87 -8.81 -0.52
N ILE A 267 -12.60 -9.61 0.50
CA ILE A 267 -11.24 -9.98 0.89
C ILE A 267 -10.91 -11.32 0.27
N SER A 268 -9.86 -11.37 -0.54
CA SER A 268 -9.33 -12.61 -1.11
C SER A 268 -8.06 -13.03 -0.36
N ILE A 269 -7.99 -14.31 0.00
CA ILE A 269 -6.83 -14.96 0.59
C ILE A 269 -6.23 -15.85 -0.49
N PHE A 270 -5.02 -15.54 -0.91
CA PHE A 270 -4.24 -16.34 -1.84
C PHE A 270 -3.25 -17.20 -1.07
N ALA A 271 -3.46 -18.51 -1.07
CA ALA A 271 -2.62 -19.50 -0.43
C ALA A 271 -1.88 -20.29 -1.51
N ARG A 272 -0.56 -20.08 -1.62
CA ARG A 272 0.28 -20.85 -2.54
C ARG A 272 0.61 -22.19 -1.90
N ALA A 273 0.15 -23.26 -2.54
CA ALA A 273 0.52 -24.62 -2.14
C ALA A 273 1.33 -25.33 -3.21
N VAL A 274 2.02 -26.38 -2.79
CA VAL A 274 2.86 -27.22 -3.63
C VAL A 274 2.39 -28.64 -3.44
N ASN A 275 2.08 -29.35 -4.52
CA ASN A 275 1.72 -30.77 -4.45
C ASN A 275 2.97 -31.65 -4.26
N GLU A 276 2.78 -32.96 -4.14
CA GLU A 276 3.87 -33.94 -3.98
C GLU A 276 4.87 -33.93 -5.16
N HIS A 277 4.40 -33.62 -6.37
CA HIS A 277 5.25 -33.48 -7.57
C HIS A 277 5.99 -32.15 -7.63
N GLY A 278 5.78 -31.28 -6.64
CA GLY A 278 6.36 -29.95 -6.60
C GLY A 278 5.72 -28.95 -7.57
N THR A 279 4.64 -29.30 -8.26
CA THR A 279 3.86 -28.37 -9.07
C THR A 279 3.11 -27.41 -8.15
N GLY A 280 3.28 -26.11 -8.38
CA GLY A 280 2.71 -25.05 -7.55
C GLY A 280 1.29 -24.69 -7.99
N GLY A 281 0.36 -24.69 -7.04
CA GLY A 281 -0.98 -24.14 -7.20
C GLY A 281 -1.20 -22.92 -6.30
N VAL A 282 -2.15 -22.07 -6.67
CA VAL A 282 -2.65 -21.00 -5.80
C VAL A 282 -4.11 -21.24 -5.53
N TYR A 283 -4.42 -21.44 -4.25
CA TYR A 283 -5.76 -21.46 -3.71
C TYR A 283 -6.19 -20.02 -3.48
N ARG A 284 -7.39 -19.66 -3.91
CA ARG A 284 -8.03 -18.39 -3.59
C ARG A 284 -9.29 -18.66 -2.78
N TYR A 285 -9.36 -18.05 -1.61
CA TYR A 285 -10.52 -18.05 -0.74
C TYR A 285 -11.07 -16.62 -0.63
N THR A 286 -12.30 -16.39 -1.07
CA THR A 286 -12.90 -15.05 -1.09
C THR A 286 -13.98 -14.91 -0.02
N ILE A 287 -13.89 -13.84 0.77
CA ILE A 287 -14.84 -13.44 1.80
C ILE A 287 -15.56 -12.17 1.33
N HIS A 288 -16.86 -12.28 1.08
CA HIS A 288 -17.68 -11.13 0.73
C HIS A 288 -18.18 -10.43 2.01
N PRO A 289 -18.28 -9.10 2.04
CA PRO A 289 -18.87 -8.39 3.17
C PRO A 289 -20.39 -8.59 3.18
N GLU A 290 -20.94 -8.81 4.37
CA GLU A 290 -22.37 -9.01 4.59
C GLU A 290 -22.99 -7.76 5.14
N LYS A 291 -24.09 -7.33 4.52
CA LYS A 291 -24.90 -6.23 5.02
C LYS A 291 -25.62 -6.67 6.29
N VAL A 292 -25.33 -6.02 7.41
CA VAL A 292 -25.99 -6.21 8.71
C VAL A 292 -26.82 -4.96 8.99
N GLU A 293 -28.14 -5.12 9.02
CA GLU A 293 -29.06 -4.04 9.38
C GLU A 293 -29.23 -4.02 10.89
N HIS A 294 -28.72 -2.97 11.54
CA HIS A 294 -28.88 -2.81 12.98
C HIS A 294 -30.13 -1.98 13.26
N THR A 295 -31.16 -2.62 13.82
CA THR A 295 -32.32 -1.93 14.37
C THR A 295 -32.01 -1.56 15.81
N PHE A 296 -31.71 -0.28 16.06
CA PHE A 296 -31.61 0.20 17.42
C PHE A 296 -32.96 0.07 18.11
N PRO A 297 -33.02 -0.48 19.35
CA PRO A 297 -34.25 -0.45 20.12
C PRO A 297 -34.68 1.02 20.27
N PRO A 298 -35.99 1.31 20.20
CA PRO A 298 -36.47 2.67 20.39
C PRO A 298 -35.97 3.16 21.75
N THR A 299 -35.11 4.20 21.75
CA THR A 299 -34.59 4.78 22.99
C THR A 299 -35.78 5.25 23.81
N THR A 300 -36.04 4.58 24.95
CA THR A 300 -37.11 4.96 25.86
C THR A 300 -36.80 6.37 26.37
N SER A 301 -37.64 7.34 25.99
CA SER A 301 -37.39 8.78 26.11
C SER A 301 -37.47 9.34 27.53
N THR A 302 -37.33 8.49 28.57
CA THR A 302 -37.79 8.81 29.92
C THR A 302 -36.73 9.38 30.87
N SER A 303 -35.44 9.41 30.52
CA SER A 303 -34.45 10.07 31.37
C SER A 303 -34.27 11.55 31.00
N ALA A 304 -34.86 12.44 31.80
CA ALA A 304 -34.74 13.90 31.67
C ALA A 304 -33.27 14.38 31.70
N THR A 305 -32.35 13.58 32.26
CA THR A 305 -30.92 13.89 32.40
C THR A 305 -30.15 13.82 31.07
N SER A 306 -30.67 13.11 30.05
CA SER A 306 -29.99 12.98 28.74
C SER A 306 -30.20 14.20 27.82
N ARG A 307 -31.18 15.07 28.10
CA ARG A 307 -31.51 16.24 27.25
C ARG A 307 -30.44 17.35 27.24
N LEU A 308 -29.53 17.36 28.22
CA LEU A 308 -28.51 18.42 28.32
C LEU A 308 -27.24 18.12 27.52
N LEU A 309 -26.89 16.84 27.31
CA LEU A 309 -25.73 16.45 26.50
C LEU A 309 -26.06 16.24 25.02
N SER A 310 -27.34 16.11 24.66
CA SER A 310 -27.78 15.84 23.28
C SER A 310 -28.05 17.09 22.43
N ARG A 311 -27.71 18.29 22.89
CA ARG A 311 -28.13 19.55 22.24
C ARG A 311 -27.30 19.94 21.00
N SER A 312 -26.23 19.22 20.68
CA SER A 312 -25.37 19.47 19.50
C SER A 312 -25.43 18.39 18.42
N LEU A 313 -26.13 17.28 18.65
CA LEU A 313 -26.29 16.22 17.65
C LEU A 313 -27.71 16.29 17.06
N PRO A 314 -27.86 16.35 15.72
CA PRO A 314 -29.17 16.41 15.08
C PRO A 314 -30.04 15.23 15.53
N PRO A 315 -31.36 15.41 15.68
CA PRO A 315 -32.25 14.36 16.16
C PRO A 315 -32.02 13.09 15.34
N PHE A 316 -31.54 12.05 16.00
CA PHE A 316 -31.42 10.71 15.43
C PHE A 316 -32.85 10.20 15.16
N SER A 317 -33.43 10.60 14.02
CA SER A 317 -34.56 9.88 13.41
C SER A 317 -34.19 8.40 13.38
N ASN A 318 -35.16 7.49 13.57
CA ASN A 318 -35.05 6.02 13.50
C ASN A 318 -34.31 5.49 12.24
N LYS A 319 -33.04 5.82 12.11
CA LYS A 319 -32.19 5.48 10.97
C LYS A 319 -31.68 4.09 11.28
N GLN A 320 -32.19 3.13 10.54
CA GLN A 320 -31.51 1.85 10.39
C GLN A 320 -30.06 2.15 10.00
N GLU A 321 -29.12 1.73 10.85
CA GLU A 321 -27.72 1.83 10.51
C GLU A 321 -27.36 0.56 9.75
N VAL A 322 -26.98 0.76 8.49
CA VAL A 322 -26.44 -0.31 7.66
C VAL A 322 -24.96 -0.44 7.98
N ARG A 323 -24.55 -1.59 8.50
CA ARG A 323 -23.14 -1.94 8.69
C ARG A 323 -22.77 -3.10 7.77
N TYR A 324 -21.49 -3.25 7.51
CA TYR A 324 -20.96 -4.40 6.79
C TYR A 324 -20.04 -5.21 7.70
N LYS A 325 -20.17 -6.53 7.65
CA LYS A 325 -19.36 -7.47 8.42
C LYS A 325 -18.83 -8.59 7.54
N TYR A 326 -17.56 -8.93 7.69
CA TYR A 326 -16.98 -10.14 7.15
C TYR A 326 -17.22 -11.29 8.12
N THR A 327 -17.89 -12.34 7.65
CA THR A 327 -18.08 -13.58 8.41
C THR A 327 -17.43 -14.73 7.65
N LEU A 328 -16.85 -15.68 8.38
CA LEU A 328 -16.36 -16.93 7.80
C LEU A 328 -17.54 -17.90 7.73
N ARG A 329 -18.28 -17.87 6.62
CA ARG A 329 -19.30 -18.89 6.33
C ARG A 329 -18.65 -20.07 5.63
N GLN A 330 -19.24 -21.26 5.79
CA GLN A 330 -18.86 -22.46 5.04
C GLN A 330 -19.01 -22.31 3.51
N ASN A 331 -19.76 -21.29 3.04
CA ASN A 331 -20.00 -21.03 1.60
C ASN A 331 -18.97 -20.10 0.96
N ALA A 332 -17.85 -19.83 1.63
CA ALA A 332 -16.79 -19.07 1.00
C ALA A 332 -16.21 -19.84 -0.18
N LYS A 333 -15.87 -19.10 -1.22
CA LYS A 333 -15.57 -19.67 -2.53
C LYS A 333 -14.11 -20.06 -2.62
N PHE A 334 -13.88 -21.27 -3.13
CA PHE A 334 -12.57 -21.81 -3.39
C PHE A 334 -12.34 -21.90 -4.87
N SER A 335 -11.24 -21.31 -5.34
CA SER A 335 -10.72 -21.61 -6.67
C SER A 335 -9.27 -22.01 -6.57
N LEU A 336 -8.88 -22.98 -7.39
CA LEU A 336 -7.52 -23.47 -7.47
C LEU A 336 -7.01 -23.22 -8.88
N THR A 337 -5.93 -22.45 -8.97
CA THR A 337 -5.23 -22.21 -10.23
C THR A 337 -3.90 -22.92 -10.20
N TYR A 338 -3.66 -23.78 -11.18
CA TYR A 338 -2.36 -24.40 -11.39
C TYR A 338 -1.56 -23.60 -12.42
N GLY A 339 -0.27 -23.45 -12.14
CA GLY A 339 0.66 -22.97 -13.15
C GLY A 339 0.97 -24.07 -14.16
N PRO A 340 1.60 -23.73 -15.29
CA PRO A 340 2.32 -24.70 -16.11
C PRO A 340 3.27 -25.57 -15.27
N ASP A 341 3.61 -26.76 -15.78
CA ASP A 341 4.64 -27.61 -15.17
C ASP A 341 5.96 -26.84 -14.98
N ASP A 342 6.67 -27.16 -13.90
CA ASP A 342 7.92 -26.49 -13.48
C ASP A 342 7.83 -24.96 -13.33
N SER A 343 6.64 -24.47 -13.02
CA SER A 343 6.41 -23.07 -12.72
C SER A 343 5.70 -22.87 -11.39
N VAL A 344 5.72 -21.61 -10.92
CA VAL A 344 5.15 -21.18 -9.66
C VAL A 344 4.38 -19.89 -9.90
N ILE A 345 3.13 -19.86 -9.45
CA ILE A 345 2.32 -18.64 -9.46
C ILE A 345 2.64 -17.80 -8.22
N ARG A 346 2.80 -16.49 -8.42
CA ARG A 346 2.94 -15.46 -7.40
C ARG A 346 1.80 -14.45 -7.55
N VAL A 347 1.55 -13.69 -6.48
CA VAL A 347 0.42 -12.76 -6.43
C VAL A 347 0.89 -11.36 -6.05
N LEU A 348 0.47 -10.38 -6.83
CA LEU A 348 0.44 -8.97 -6.43
C LEU A 348 -0.99 -8.66 -5.97
N PRO A 349 -1.22 -8.58 -4.65
CA PRO A 349 -2.57 -8.44 -4.13
C PRO A 349 -3.12 -7.06 -4.47
N GLY A 350 -4.33 -7.02 -5.00
CA GLY A 350 -5.18 -5.83 -4.99
C GLY A 350 -6.48 -6.16 -4.28
N SER A 351 -7.08 -5.16 -3.62
CA SER A 351 -8.41 -5.22 -3.02
C SER A 351 -9.48 -5.89 -3.88
N TYR A 352 -9.55 -5.60 -5.18
CA TYR A 352 -10.60 -6.07 -6.08
C TYR A 352 -10.04 -6.81 -7.32
N ARG A 353 -8.88 -6.37 -7.82
CA ARG A 353 -8.13 -6.96 -8.93
C ARG A 353 -6.74 -7.30 -8.44
N SER A 354 -6.43 -8.58 -8.40
CA SER A 354 -5.07 -9.06 -8.12
C SER A 354 -4.38 -9.43 -9.43
N ILE A 355 -3.06 -9.29 -9.48
CA ILE A 355 -2.27 -9.76 -10.61
C ILE A 355 -1.54 -11.03 -10.19
N LEU A 356 -1.81 -12.11 -10.92
CA LEU A 356 -1.10 -13.37 -10.79
C LEU A 356 0.00 -13.38 -11.84
N TYR A 357 1.20 -13.78 -11.46
CA TYR A 357 2.31 -13.91 -12.41
C TYR A 357 3.03 -15.22 -12.20
N VAL A 358 3.50 -15.81 -13.29
CA VAL A 358 4.14 -17.12 -13.31
C VAL A 358 5.65 -16.94 -13.42
N VAL A 359 6.39 -17.63 -12.56
CA VAL A 359 7.87 -17.69 -12.58
C VAL A 359 8.33 -19.14 -12.67
N PRO A 360 9.51 -19.45 -13.21
CA PRO A 360 10.07 -20.80 -13.13
C PRO A 360 10.22 -21.26 -11.68
N LYS A 361 9.91 -22.54 -11.40
CA LYS A 361 9.93 -23.13 -10.06
C LYS A 361 11.31 -23.07 -9.40
N ASP A 362 12.36 -23.24 -10.20
CA ASP A 362 13.74 -23.23 -9.74
C ASP A 362 14.35 -21.83 -9.65
N ASP A 363 13.64 -20.80 -10.13
CA ASP A 363 14.12 -19.42 -10.06
C ASP A 363 13.91 -18.85 -8.65
N ARG A 364 14.99 -18.91 -7.86
CA ARG A 364 15.06 -18.37 -6.50
C ARG A 364 15.76 -17.01 -6.42
N THR A 365 16.00 -16.38 -7.56
CA THR A 365 16.62 -15.06 -7.58
C THR A 365 15.66 -13.99 -7.08
N ASP A 366 16.25 -12.89 -6.64
CA ASP A 366 15.60 -11.61 -6.37
C ASP A 366 15.07 -10.94 -7.65
N THR A 367 15.54 -11.36 -8.83
CA THR A 367 15.06 -10.89 -10.13
C THR A 367 14.51 -12.03 -10.99
N PRO A 368 13.34 -12.62 -10.63
CA PRO A 368 12.84 -13.78 -11.33
C PRO A 368 12.43 -13.44 -12.78
N ARG A 369 12.58 -14.41 -13.68
CA ARG A 369 11.96 -14.34 -15.01
C ARG A 369 10.45 -14.48 -14.87
N VAL A 370 9.69 -13.55 -15.44
CA VAL A 370 8.22 -13.64 -15.47
C VAL A 370 7.77 -14.21 -16.80
N LEU A 371 7.18 -15.41 -16.76
CA LEU A 371 6.73 -16.16 -17.94
C LEU A 371 5.38 -15.65 -18.47
N SER A 372 4.47 -15.33 -17.56
CA SER A 372 3.14 -14.81 -17.92
C SER A 372 2.54 -14.01 -16.77
N MET A 373 1.59 -13.14 -17.11
CA MET A 373 0.80 -12.37 -16.16
C MET A 373 -0.69 -12.46 -16.49
N MET A 374 -1.49 -12.61 -15.44
CA MET A 374 -2.94 -12.77 -15.52
C MET A 374 -3.57 -11.83 -14.49
N GLY A 375 -4.60 -11.10 -14.92
CA GLY A 375 -5.50 -10.41 -13.99
C GLY A 375 -6.46 -11.43 -13.39
N SER A 376 -6.60 -11.44 -12.08
CA SER A 376 -7.67 -12.12 -11.35
C SER A 376 -8.63 -11.08 -10.81
N CYS A 377 -9.87 -11.15 -11.27
CA CYS A 377 -10.93 -10.23 -10.93
C CYS A 377 -12.01 -10.99 -10.16
N ASP A 378 -12.59 -10.38 -9.13
CA ASP A 378 -13.83 -10.89 -8.54
C ASP A 378 -15.01 -10.46 -9.41
N GLU A 379 -15.58 -11.34 -10.23
CA GLU A 379 -16.77 -10.96 -11.00
C GLU A 379 -17.99 -10.80 -10.10
N GLY A 380 -18.02 -11.49 -8.95
CA GLY A 380 -19.08 -11.40 -7.95
C GLY A 380 -19.29 -10.00 -7.39
N TYR A 381 -18.27 -9.14 -7.39
CA TYR A 381 -18.47 -7.74 -6.97
C TYR A 381 -19.03 -6.85 -8.09
N LEU A 382 -18.74 -7.13 -9.37
CA LEU A 382 -19.37 -6.40 -10.49
C LEU A 382 -20.82 -6.85 -10.69
N LYS A 383 -21.07 -8.12 -10.43
CA LYS A 383 -22.35 -8.79 -10.58
C LYS A 383 -22.52 -9.75 -9.41
N PRO A 384 -23.10 -9.29 -8.29
CA PRO A 384 -23.41 -10.16 -7.15
C PRO A 384 -24.14 -11.39 -7.66
N PRO A 385 -23.69 -12.61 -7.30
CA PRO A 385 -24.39 -13.82 -7.70
C PRO A 385 -25.83 -13.76 -7.19
N SER A 386 -26.80 -14.20 -8.00
CA SER A 386 -28.18 -14.26 -7.54
C SER A 386 -28.30 -15.21 -6.34
N PRO A 387 -29.33 -15.05 -5.48
CA PRO A 387 -29.57 -16.00 -4.39
C PRO A 387 -29.67 -17.46 -4.88
N GLU A 388 -30.18 -17.70 -6.10
CA GLU A 388 -30.20 -19.04 -6.69
C GLU A 388 -28.78 -19.55 -7.00
N GLN A 389 -27.90 -18.71 -7.55
CA GLN A 389 -26.50 -19.05 -7.82
C GLN A 389 -25.72 -19.35 -6.52
N LEU A 390 -26.00 -18.61 -5.45
CA LEU A 390 -25.40 -18.88 -4.13
C LEU A 390 -25.91 -20.18 -3.48
N SER A 391 -27.08 -20.66 -3.91
CA SER A 391 -27.68 -21.90 -3.40
C SER A 391 -27.24 -23.13 -4.19
N ASP A 392 -26.64 -22.94 -5.37
CA ASP A 392 -26.10 -24.03 -6.18
C ASP A 392 -24.72 -24.46 -5.67
N PRO A 393 -24.57 -25.66 -5.08
CA PRO A 393 -23.27 -26.14 -4.59
C PRO A 393 -22.25 -26.35 -5.71
N ASN A 394 -22.69 -26.39 -6.98
CA ASN A 394 -21.82 -26.51 -8.15
C ASN A 394 -21.49 -25.15 -8.79
N TYR A 395 -21.99 -24.03 -8.25
CA TYR A 395 -21.62 -22.70 -8.72
C TYR A 395 -20.15 -22.42 -8.37
N LEU A 396 -19.26 -22.87 -9.26
CA LEU A 396 -17.85 -22.54 -9.23
C LEU A 396 -17.72 -21.12 -9.77
N ASP A 397 -17.49 -20.18 -8.86
CA ASP A 397 -17.04 -18.85 -9.22
C ASP A 397 -15.68 -19.00 -9.90
N THR A 398 -15.73 -19.09 -11.23
CA THR A 398 -14.54 -19.26 -12.05
C THR A 398 -13.92 -17.88 -12.09
N ALA A 399 -13.07 -17.57 -11.11
CA ALA A 399 -12.29 -16.36 -11.11
C ALA A 399 -11.70 -16.19 -12.50
N VAL A 400 -12.18 -15.18 -13.24
CA VAL A 400 -11.85 -15.08 -14.66
C VAL A 400 -10.42 -14.59 -14.74
N LEU A 401 -9.49 -15.53 -14.97
CA LEU A 401 -8.11 -15.23 -15.26
C LEU A 401 -8.04 -14.67 -16.67
N LYS A 402 -7.73 -13.39 -16.78
CA LYS A 402 -7.56 -12.71 -18.05
C LYS A 402 -6.07 -12.49 -18.27
N ALA A 403 -5.51 -13.09 -19.32
CA ALA A 403 -4.16 -12.77 -19.74
C ALA A 403 -4.08 -11.25 -20.00
N LEU A 404 -3.04 -10.59 -19.48
CA LEU A 404 -2.92 -9.13 -19.58
C LEU A 404 -2.51 -8.64 -20.98
N GLY A 405 -2.40 -9.53 -21.97
CA GLY A 405 -2.07 -9.22 -23.36
C GLY A 405 -0.67 -8.61 -23.55
N PHE A 406 0.17 -8.67 -22.52
CA PHE A 406 1.49 -8.08 -22.50
C PHE A 406 2.55 -9.16 -22.62
N THR A 407 3.39 -9.08 -23.65
CA THR A 407 4.52 -9.97 -23.86
C THR A 407 5.81 -9.27 -23.43
N MET A 408 6.51 -9.88 -22.49
CA MET A 408 7.89 -9.53 -22.18
C MET A 408 8.83 -10.29 -23.10
N ASN A 409 10.00 -9.72 -23.39
CA ASN A 409 11.07 -10.51 -23.96
C ASN A 409 11.33 -11.71 -23.04
N GLU A 410 11.46 -12.89 -23.62
CA GLU A 410 11.71 -14.14 -22.91
C GLU A 410 12.89 -14.02 -21.94
N ASP A 411 13.93 -13.26 -22.29
CA ASP A 411 15.10 -13.11 -21.44
C ASP A 411 14.97 -12.01 -20.36
N SER A 412 13.83 -11.30 -20.30
CA SER A 412 13.62 -10.23 -19.33
C SER A 412 13.40 -10.76 -17.91
N ARG A 413 14.29 -10.35 -17.00
CA ARG A 413 14.19 -10.61 -15.56
C ARG A 413 13.58 -9.39 -14.86
N MET A 414 12.68 -9.59 -13.91
CA MET A 414 12.00 -8.48 -13.23
C MET A 414 12.75 -8.07 -11.97
N GLY A 415 13.25 -6.84 -11.92
CA GLY A 415 13.89 -6.27 -10.74
C GLY A 415 12.90 -5.82 -9.66
N ALA A 416 11.75 -5.28 -10.06
CA ALA A 416 10.69 -4.87 -9.14
C ALA A 416 9.34 -4.81 -9.85
N MET A 417 8.27 -5.06 -9.10
CA MET A 417 6.89 -4.85 -9.53
C MET A 417 6.08 -4.25 -8.38
N ALA A 418 5.25 -3.27 -8.69
CA ALA A 418 4.32 -2.64 -7.75
C ALA A 418 2.95 -2.49 -8.42
N TRP A 419 1.93 -3.07 -7.81
CA TRP A 419 0.56 -2.97 -8.26
C TRP A 419 -0.17 -1.94 -7.41
N ASP A 420 -0.63 -0.87 -8.04
CA ASP A 420 -1.52 0.11 -7.45
C ASP A 420 -2.90 -0.06 -8.06
N GLU A 421 -3.76 -0.77 -7.34
CA GLU A 421 -5.12 -0.99 -7.80
C GLU A 421 -5.95 0.30 -7.88
N THR A 422 -5.70 1.25 -6.97
CA THR A 422 -6.54 2.44 -6.77
C THR A 422 -6.59 3.27 -8.04
N ILE A 423 -5.44 3.36 -8.73
CA ILE A 423 -5.28 4.00 -10.04
C ILE A 423 -5.21 2.98 -11.18
N GLY A 424 -5.27 1.68 -10.88
CA GLY A 424 -5.22 0.60 -11.84
C GLY A 424 -3.91 0.48 -12.60
N ARG A 425 -2.76 0.75 -11.97
CA ARG A 425 -1.45 0.75 -12.65
C ARG A 425 -0.50 -0.29 -12.08
N LEU A 426 0.14 -1.04 -12.97
CA LEU A 426 1.27 -1.89 -12.64
C LEU A 426 2.56 -1.19 -13.07
N CYS A 427 3.39 -0.84 -12.08
CA CYS A 427 4.73 -0.33 -12.30
C CYS A 427 5.73 -1.48 -12.25
N MET A 428 6.60 -1.60 -13.25
CA MET A 428 7.59 -2.66 -13.34
C MET A 428 8.96 -2.13 -13.74
N VAL A 429 10.01 -2.78 -13.25
CA VAL A 429 11.39 -2.50 -13.61
C VAL A 429 12.05 -3.80 -14.01
N ILE A 430 12.64 -3.83 -15.21
CA ILE A 430 13.46 -4.96 -15.67
C ILE A 430 14.82 -4.89 -14.96
N GLU A 431 15.41 -6.03 -14.62
CA GLU A 431 16.75 -6.13 -14.03
C GLU A 431 17.78 -5.33 -14.88
N LYS A 432 18.59 -4.49 -14.21
CA LYS A 432 19.56 -3.56 -14.83
C LYS A 432 18.93 -2.52 -15.77
N GLY A 433 17.60 -2.51 -15.89
CA GLY A 433 16.83 -1.51 -16.58
C GLY A 433 16.82 -0.19 -15.81
N ILE A 434 16.84 0.90 -16.56
CA ILE A 434 16.75 2.28 -16.06
C ILE A 434 15.36 2.89 -16.32
N LYS A 435 14.46 2.11 -16.93
CA LYS A 435 13.11 2.52 -17.28
C LYS A 435 12.14 1.85 -16.32
N VAL A 436 11.16 2.62 -15.85
CA VAL A 436 9.96 2.09 -15.21
C VAL A 436 8.91 1.93 -16.29
N PHE A 437 8.40 0.72 -16.47
CA PHE A 437 7.25 0.44 -17.32
C PHE A 437 5.99 0.61 -16.50
N VAL A 438 5.02 1.36 -17.02
CA VAL A 438 3.72 1.56 -16.37
C VAL A 438 2.67 0.97 -17.29
N LEU A 439 2.05 -0.13 -16.87
CA LEU A 439 0.88 -0.69 -17.55
C LEU A 439 -0.37 -0.09 -16.91
N ASP A 440 -1.14 0.65 -17.70
CA ASP A 440 -2.37 1.30 -17.24
C ASP A 440 -3.57 0.40 -17.55
N PHE A 441 -4.14 -0.19 -16.50
CA PHE A 441 -5.37 -0.98 -16.51
C PHE A 441 -6.57 -0.19 -15.99
N ALA A 442 -6.42 1.12 -15.77
CA ALA A 442 -7.59 1.97 -15.61
C ALA A 442 -8.40 1.92 -16.90
N LYS A 443 -9.73 1.94 -16.77
CA LYS A 443 -10.59 2.16 -17.93
C LYS A 443 -10.13 3.48 -18.56
N ALA A 444 -9.87 3.48 -19.87
CA ALA A 444 -9.57 4.72 -20.57
C ALA A 444 -10.58 5.78 -20.13
N PRO A 445 -10.13 6.98 -19.70
CA PRO A 445 -11.05 8.04 -19.30
C PRO A 445 -12.11 8.18 -20.39
N LYS A 446 -13.38 8.38 -20.01
CA LYS A 446 -14.43 8.56 -21.03
C LYS A 446 -14.00 9.74 -21.90
N GLU A 447 -13.83 9.55 -23.18
CA GLU A 447 -13.60 10.67 -24.08
C GLU A 447 -14.95 11.25 -24.48
N ASP A 448 -15.07 12.58 -24.53
CA ASP A 448 -16.22 13.21 -25.16
C ASP A 448 -16.17 13.05 -26.69
N HIS A 449 -17.19 13.54 -27.39
CA HIS A 449 -17.26 13.49 -28.86
C HIS A 449 -16.13 14.26 -29.57
N LEU A 450 -15.32 15.03 -28.84
CA LEU A 450 -14.16 15.77 -29.34
C LEU A 450 -12.83 15.10 -28.94
N GLY A 451 -12.85 13.89 -28.36
CA GLY A 451 -11.66 13.17 -27.91
C GLY A 451 -11.05 13.72 -26.61
N ARG A 452 -11.77 14.57 -25.86
CA ARG A 452 -11.27 15.13 -24.59
C ARG A 452 -11.59 14.18 -23.44
N ARG A 453 -10.61 13.90 -22.58
CA ARG A 453 -10.77 13.06 -21.39
C ARG A 453 -11.78 13.65 -20.40
N LEU A 454 -12.71 12.82 -19.93
CA LEU A 454 -13.68 13.10 -18.88
C LEU A 454 -13.42 12.20 -17.65
N PRO A 455 -13.46 12.77 -16.43
CA PRO A 455 -13.63 14.20 -16.15
C PRO A 455 -12.41 15.02 -16.61
N LEU A 456 -12.65 16.23 -17.10
CA LEU A 456 -11.57 17.19 -17.36
C LEU A 456 -10.83 17.40 -16.04
N GLY A 457 -9.50 17.33 -16.05
CA GLY A 457 -8.71 17.58 -14.85
C GLY A 457 -9.16 18.89 -14.21
N LEU A 458 -9.27 18.91 -12.87
CA LEU A 458 -9.62 20.11 -12.13
C LEU A 458 -8.76 21.25 -12.68
N VAL A 459 -9.41 22.26 -13.27
CA VAL A 459 -8.73 23.48 -13.68
C VAL A 459 -8.07 23.97 -12.40
N THR A 460 -6.73 23.89 -12.34
CA THR A 460 -5.96 24.46 -11.24
C THR A 460 -6.47 25.87 -11.09
N ALA A 461 -7.13 26.15 -9.96
CA ALA A 461 -7.65 27.47 -9.68
C ALA A 461 -6.51 28.44 -9.98
N LYS A 462 -6.70 29.32 -10.95
CA LYS A 462 -5.69 30.33 -11.31
C LYS A 462 -5.25 30.94 -9.99
N SER A 463 -3.96 30.81 -9.67
CA SER A 463 -3.40 31.39 -8.47
C SER A 463 -3.91 32.82 -8.41
N THR A 464 -4.68 33.12 -7.37
CA THR A 464 -5.23 34.45 -7.15
C THR A 464 -4.07 35.42 -7.28
N THR A 465 -4.19 36.29 -8.28
CA THR A 465 -3.25 37.34 -8.63
C THR A 465 -2.75 37.99 -7.34
N GLU A 466 -1.43 38.07 -7.19
CA GLU A 466 -0.78 38.80 -6.10
C GLU A 466 -1.44 40.18 -5.98
N VAL A 467 -2.14 40.39 -4.86
CA VAL A 467 -2.56 41.72 -4.46
C VAL A 467 -1.28 42.44 -4.04
N PRO A 468 -0.91 43.58 -4.65
CA PRO A 468 0.20 44.36 -4.16
C PRO A 468 -0.13 44.80 -2.73
N MET A 469 0.68 44.39 -1.77
CA MET A 469 0.66 44.99 -0.44
C MET A 469 1.19 46.41 -0.56
N ASP A 470 0.30 47.37 -0.75
CA ASP A 470 0.57 48.74 -0.33
C ASP A 470 0.55 48.77 1.20
N GLY A 471 1.64 49.27 1.77
CA GLY A 471 1.87 49.29 3.20
C GLY A 471 0.90 50.22 3.93
N GLU A 472 0.04 49.63 4.75
CA GLU A 472 -0.67 50.33 5.82
C GLU A 472 -0.06 49.95 7.17
N GLN A 473 0.22 50.99 7.95
CA GLN A 473 0.87 50.94 9.26
C GLN A 473 0.00 50.20 10.27
N ALA A 474 0.56 49.16 10.90
CA ALA A 474 -0.03 48.53 12.08
C ALA A 474 0.21 49.42 13.31
N THR A 475 -0.86 49.96 13.87
CA THR A 475 -0.92 50.46 15.24
C THR A 475 -1.06 49.29 16.21
N GLU A 476 -0.14 49.20 17.17
CA GLU A 476 -0.21 48.31 18.34
C GLU A 476 -1.42 48.68 19.21
N GLU A 477 -2.37 47.76 19.37
CA GLU A 477 -3.24 47.72 20.53
C GLU A 477 -2.78 46.61 21.48
N VAL A 478 -2.43 47.03 22.69
CA VAL A 478 -2.00 46.20 23.82
C VAL A 478 -3.26 45.68 24.53
N GLU A 479 -3.58 44.39 24.37
CA GLU A 479 -4.56 43.73 25.22
C GLU A 479 -3.95 43.32 26.56
N GLN A 480 -4.56 43.80 27.64
CA GLN A 480 -4.22 43.45 29.03
C GLN A 480 -4.75 42.06 29.40
N PRO A 481 -4.06 41.31 30.29
CA PRO A 481 -4.54 40.02 30.75
C PRO A 481 -5.70 40.16 31.75
N ILE A 482 -6.77 39.42 31.48
CA ILE A 482 -7.90 39.24 32.38
C ILE A 482 -7.45 38.38 33.57
N ASN A 483 -7.49 38.98 34.75
CA ASN A 483 -7.27 38.34 36.03
C ASN A 483 -8.54 37.55 36.42
N VAL A 484 -8.43 36.24 36.66
CA VAL A 484 -9.50 35.43 37.24
C VAL A 484 -8.97 34.75 38.49
N ASP A 485 -9.04 35.47 39.61
CA ASP A 485 -9.13 34.88 40.93
C ASP A 485 -10.54 34.30 41.09
N ASN A 486 -10.63 33.00 41.41
CA ASN A 486 -11.73 32.48 42.21
C ASN A 486 -11.28 31.21 42.93
N THR A 487 -10.84 31.44 44.17
CA THR A 487 -10.95 30.53 45.30
C THR A 487 -12.39 30.02 45.45
N ASN A 488 -12.58 28.71 45.52
CA ASN A 488 -13.49 28.13 46.51
C ASN A 488 -13.14 26.67 46.78
N ALA A 489 -12.90 26.41 48.06
CA ALA A 489 -12.66 25.12 48.66
C ALA A 489 -13.95 24.58 49.26
N SER A 490 -14.27 23.32 48.95
CA SER A 490 -15.00 22.35 49.78
C SER A 490 -14.82 21.01 49.06
N GLY A 491 -14.21 19.96 49.61
CA GLY A 491 -14.30 19.46 50.98
C GLY A 491 -15.38 18.39 51.01
N LEU A 492 -15.02 17.12 50.81
CA LEU A 492 -15.52 15.98 51.58
C LEU A 492 -14.78 14.68 51.18
N GLN A 493 -14.12 14.07 52.18
CA GLN A 493 -13.78 12.66 52.23
C GLN A 493 -15.02 11.87 52.67
N VAL A 494 -15.31 10.73 52.02
CA VAL A 494 -15.26 9.34 52.52
C VAL A 494 -15.64 8.44 51.35
#